data_AF-A0A316EHG2-F1
#
_entry.id   AF-A0A316EHG2-F1
#
_cell.length_a   1.000
_cell.length_b   1.000
_cell.length_c   1.000
_cell.angle_alpha   90.00
_cell.angle_beta   90.00
_cell.angle_gamma   90.00
#
_symmetry.space_group_name_H-M   'P 1'
#
loop_
_entity.id
_entity.type
_entity.pdbx_description
1 polymer ?
#
loop_
_entity_poly.entity_id
_entity_poly.type
_entity_poly.pdbx_seq_one_letter_code
_entity_poly.pdbx_strand_id
1 'polypeptide(L)'
;MRKSLVRRGAAAALAVLTGLTTAALAAAPAQAAPALAGVTLSTGTVVLDGDAGCANRVKVTYKVYDPTAEENYADVSADVIGADGDLVDFLYPSQTSRSGDYVYLTDWIFICGGLDGAGRYTIRTELEWYDDDFNSHVVERVTTFYVKRPTSLTYNATPEPVKRNSALTHGGVLKADPVGYGAKYGLKGAVVKFYFKADGARTYVYKGQATTGTGGRYSRNIKATHSGLWKVVYDGNSFRQPQTAYDAVKVR
;
A
#
# COMPACT_ATOMS: atom_id res chain seq x y z
N MET A 1 -71.09 -24.48 76.58
CA MET A 1 -71.76 -25.14 75.43
C MET A 1 -72.30 -24.08 74.49
N ARG A 2 -72.05 -24.25 73.18
CA ARG A 2 -72.56 -23.47 72.03
C ARG A 2 -72.17 -21.99 71.98
N LYS A 3 -71.40 -21.64 70.94
CA LYS A 3 -71.63 -20.52 70.01
C LYS A 3 -70.53 -20.56 68.94
N SER A 4 -70.88 -21.04 67.74
CA SER A 4 -70.03 -20.97 66.55
C SER A 4 -70.48 -19.79 65.69
N LEU A 5 -69.48 -19.13 65.10
CA LEU A 5 -69.45 -17.76 64.61
C LEU A 5 -70.20 -17.51 63.29
N VAL A 6 -70.54 -16.24 63.15
CA VAL A 6 -71.18 -15.50 62.05
C VAL A 6 -70.16 -15.15 60.95
N ARG A 7 -70.62 -15.04 59.69
CA ARG A 7 -70.47 -13.90 58.72
C ARG A 7 -70.42 -14.41 57.27
N ARG A 8 -71.48 -14.18 56.48
CA ARG A 8 -71.70 -13.02 55.57
C ARG A 8 -70.59 -12.87 54.52
N GLY A 9 -70.81 -13.43 53.33
CA GLY A 9 -70.10 -13.09 52.09
C GLY A 9 -71.05 -12.38 51.14
N ALA A 10 -70.71 -11.15 50.77
CA ALA A 10 -71.42 -10.33 49.79
C ALA A 10 -70.96 -10.69 48.37
N ALA A 11 -71.91 -10.71 47.43
CA ALA A 11 -71.64 -10.90 46.01
C ALA A 11 -71.05 -9.64 45.39
N ALA A 12 -69.92 -9.78 44.71
CA ALA A 12 -69.37 -8.78 43.79
C ALA A 12 -69.25 -9.44 42.40
N ALA A 13 -70.02 -8.92 41.45
CA ALA A 13 -69.98 -9.33 40.05
C ALA A 13 -68.65 -8.87 39.43
N LEU A 14 -67.85 -9.83 38.96
CA LEU A 14 -66.61 -9.57 38.24
C LEU A 14 -66.92 -9.52 36.74
N ALA A 15 -66.83 -8.33 36.14
CA ALA A 15 -66.92 -8.16 34.70
C ALA A 15 -65.63 -8.69 34.06
N VAL A 16 -65.75 -9.73 33.22
CA VAL A 16 -64.64 -10.28 32.43
C VAL A 16 -64.45 -9.39 31.20
N LEU A 17 -63.44 -8.53 31.21
CA LEU A 17 -62.91 -7.93 29.98
C LEU A 17 -61.97 -8.95 29.33
N THR A 18 -62.40 -9.59 28.24
CA THR A 18 -61.50 -10.31 27.34
C THR A 18 -60.72 -9.29 26.50
N GLY A 19 -59.58 -8.84 27.01
CA GLY A 19 -58.62 -8.09 26.21
C GLY A 19 -57.99 -9.00 25.16
N LEU A 20 -58.34 -8.81 23.88
CA LEU A 20 -57.54 -9.33 22.78
C LEU A 20 -56.21 -8.56 22.78
N THR A 21 -55.17 -9.16 23.35
CA THR A 21 -53.79 -8.73 23.10
C THR A 21 -53.45 -9.12 21.68
N THR A 22 -53.59 -8.19 20.73
CA THR A 22 -52.88 -8.29 19.46
C THR A 22 -51.39 -8.28 19.77
N ALA A 23 -50.76 -9.44 19.73
CA ALA A 23 -49.30 -9.53 19.67
C ALA A 23 -48.89 -8.88 18.34
N ALA A 24 -48.51 -7.60 18.40
CA ALA A 24 -47.75 -7.02 17.32
C ALA A 24 -46.45 -7.81 17.26
N LEU A 25 -46.32 -8.67 16.24
CA LEU A 25 -45.02 -9.15 15.79
C LEU A 25 -44.25 -7.89 15.39
N ALA A 26 -43.50 -7.32 16.33
CA ALA A 26 -42.46 -6.38 15.98
C ALA A 26 -41.52 -7.17 15.07
N ALA A 27 -41.49 -6.80 13.78
CA ALA A 27 -40.41 -7.23 12.91
C ALA A 27 -39.11 -6.91 13.67
N ALA A 28 -38.27 -7.92 13.89
CA ALA A 28 -36.95 -7.69 14.43
C ALA A 28 -36.29 -6.58 13.60
N PRO A 29 -35.63 -5.58 14.22
CA PRO A 29 -34.92 -4.58 13.45
C PRO A 29 -33.97 -5.30 12.49
N ALA A 30 -33.97 -4.91 11.21
CA ALA A 30 -33.07 -5.49 10.22
C ALA A 30 -31.63 -5.42 10.76
N GLN A 31 -30.98 -6.58 10.89
CA GLN A 31 -29.62 -6.71 11.37
C GLN A 31 -28.70 -5.81 10.50
N ALA A 32 -27.82 -5.02 11.11
CA ALA A 32 -26.89 -4.19 10.35
C ALA A 32 -25.88 -5.10 9.62
N ALA A 33 -25.80 -4.97 8.29
CA ALA A 33 -24.98 -5.84 7.45
C ALA A 33 -23.46 -5.60 7.63
N PRO A 34 -22.63 -6.65 7.48
CA PRO A 34 -21.18 -6.51 7.42
C PRO A 34 -20.72 -5.54 6.34
N ALA A 35 -19.59 -4.87 6.58
CA ALA A 35 -19.01 -3.98 5.58
C ALA A 35 -17.49 -3.92 5.64
N LEU A 36 -16.85 -3.90 4.47
CA LEU A 36 -15.41 -3.69 4.36
C LEU A 36 -15.09 -2.20 4.54
N ALA A 37 -14.80 -1.79 5.78
CA ALA A 37 -14.55 -0.40 6.15
C ALA A 37 -13.16 0.10 5.71
N GLY A 38 -12.16 -0.77 5.60
CA GLY A 38 -10.80 -0.36 5.22
C GLY A 38 -9.90 -1.52 4.79
N VAL A 39 -8.99 -1.25 3.86
CA VAL A 39 -7.87 -2.12 3.50
C VAL A 39 -6.62 -1.25 3.50
N THR A 40 -5.65 -1.56 4.36
CA THR A 40 -4.42 -0.78 4.52
C THR A 40 -3.19 -1.66 4.34
N LEU A 41 -2.15 -1.08 3.76
CA LEU A 41 -0.88 -1.76 3.49
C LEU A 41 0.22 -1.19 4.39
N SER A 42 1.13 -2.03 4.86
CA SER A 42 2.32 -1.56 5.60
C SER A 42 3.22 -0.66 4.76
N THR A 43 3.16 -0.77 3.43
CA THR A 43 3.85 0.10 2.48
C THR A 43 3.12 0.13 1.14
N GLY A 44 3.17 1.26 0.43
CA GLY A 44 2.73 1.37 -0.97
C GLY A 44 3.82 1.05 -1.99
N THR A 45 5.06 0.82 -1.55
CA THR A 45 6.18 0.46 -2.42
C THR A 45 7.18 -0.47 -1.73
N VAL A 46 7.55 -1.54 -2.41
CA VAL A 46 8.63 -2.45 -2.04
C VAL A 46 9.78 -2.25 -3.02
N VAL A 47 11.01 -2.10 -2.52
CA VAL A 47 12.21 -2.14 -3.35
C VAL A 47 12.85 -3.50 -3.16
N LEU A 48 12.89 -4.29 -4.23
CA LEU A 48 13.21 -5.71 -4.20
C LEU A 48 14.46 -5.99 -5.03
N ASP A 49 15.51 -6.45 -4.35
CA ASP A 49 16.72 -6.97 -4.98
C ASP A 49 16.44 -8.32 -5.66
N GLY A 50 17.03 -8.58 -6.82
CA GLY A 50 16.89 -9.81 -7.61
C GLY A 50 17.37 -11.05 -6.86
N ASP A 51 18.38 -10.89 -6.00
CA ASP A 51 18.95 -11.96 -5.19
C ASP A 51 18.17 -12.18 -3.88
N ALA A 52 17.19 -11.31 -3.59
CA ALA A 52 16.38 -11.46 -2.39
C ALA A 52 15.56 -12.75 -2.49
N GLY A 53 15.65 -13.61 -1.48
CA GLY A 53 14.67 -14.69 -1.30
C GLY A 53 13.27 -14.13 -0.99
N CYS A 54 12.33 -15.00 -0.65
CA CYS A 54 10.94 -14.64 -0.34
C CYS A 54 10.72 -14.01 1.05
N ALA A 55 11.71 -13.31 1.59
CA ALA A 55 11.65 -12.72 2.93
C ALA A 55 10.98 -11.33 2.95
N ASN A 56 10.83 -10.69 1.80
CA ASN A 56 10.15 -9.40 1.71
C ASN A 56 8.65 -9.61 1.85
N ARG A 57 8.01 -8.80 2.68
CA ARG A 57 6.60 -8.95 3.01
C ARG A 57 5.87 -7.62 3.06
N VAL A 58 4.65 -7.61 2.56
CA VAL A 58 3.71 -6.48 2.71
C VAL A 58 2.57 -6.93 3.60
N LYS A 59 2.40 -6.28 4.74
CA LYS A 59 1.25 -6.56 5.60
C LYS A 59 0.01 -5.95 4.98
N VAL A 60 -1.04 -6.73 4.85
CA VAL A 60 -2.38 -6.23 4.55
C VAL A 60 -3.19 -6.26 5.84
N THR A 61 -3.90 -5.16 6.13
CA THR A 61 -4.80 -5.06 7.28
C THR A 61 -6.19 -4.69 6.79
N TYR A 62 -7.14 -5.56 7.11
CA TYR A 62 -8.54 -5.42 6.77
C TYR A 62 -9.28 -4.93 8.02
N LYS A 63 -10.04 -3.86 7.86
CA LYS A 63 -10.96 -3.36 8.87
C LYS A 63 -12.37 -3.69 8.39
N VAL A 64 -13.02 -4.62 9.06
CA VAL A 64 -14.38 -5.07 8.75
C VAL A 64 -15.30 -4.57 9.85
N TYR A 65 -16.39 -3.92 9.46
CA TYR A 65 -17.52 -3.69 10.36
C TYR A 65 -18.33 -4.99 10.41
N ASP A 66 -18.42 -5.56 11.61
CA ASP A 66 -19.19 -6.75 11.94
C ASP A 66 -19.84 -6.48 13.33
N PRO A 67 -21.10 -6.01 13.33
CA PRO A 67 -21.84 -5.70 14.55
C PRO A 67 -22.48 -6.93 15.19
N THR A 68 -22.56 -8.06 14.49
CA THR A 68 -23.30 -9.22 14.96
C THR A 68 -22.48 -10.07 15.90
N ALA A 69 -21.16 -10.15 15.71
CA ALA A 69 -20.20 -10.84 16.59
C ALA A 69 -20.47 -12.34 16.88
N GLU A 70 -21.62 -12.86 16.47
CA GLU A 70 -22.00 -14.27 16.51
C GLU A 70 -21.45 -15.00 15.28
N GLU A 71 -21.34 -16.33 15.38
CA GLU A 71 -20.84 -17.23 14.35
C GLU A 71 -21.70 -17.16 13.07
N ASN A 72 -21.51 -16.14 12.24
CA ASN A 72 -22.03 -16.08 10.88
C ASN A 72 -21.02 -15.39 9.95
N TYR A 73 -20.17 -16.24 9.36
CA TYR A 73 -19.78 -16.32 7.94
C TYR A 73 -19.27 -15.09 7.17
N ALA A 74 -18.92 -13.97 7.80
CA ALA A 74 -18.20 -12.90 7.10
C ALA A 74 -16.73 -13.32 6.87
N ASP A 75 -16.42 -13.81 5.67
CA ASP A 75 -15.07 -14.18 5.26
C ASP A 75 -14.42 -13.05 4.46
N VAL A 76 -13.13 -12.86 4.70
CA VAL A 76 -12.32 -11.95 3.88
C VAL A 76 -11.28 -12.78 3.18
N SER A 77 -11.23 -12.66 1.86
CA SER A 77 -10.17 -13.25 1.05
C SER A 77 -9.58 -12.19 0.12
N ALA A 78 -8.39 -12.45 -0.44
CA ALA A 78 -7.89 -11.59 -1.49
C ALA A 78 -6.95 -12.30 -2.47
N ASP A 79 -7.13 -12.00 -3.76
CA ASP A 79 -6.18 -12.35 -4.80
C ASP A 79 -5.12 -11.26 -4.96
N VAL A 80 -3.85 -11.66 -4.93
CA VAL A 80 -2.73 -10.77 -5.24
C VAL A 80 -2.25 -11.07 -6.65
N ILE A 81 -2.42 -10.09 -7.54
CA ILE A 81 -2.04 -10.18 -8.94
C ILE A 81 -0.76 -9.37 -9.17
N GLY A 82 0.24 -10.03 -9.75
CA GLY A 82 1.54 -9.49 -10.10
C GLY A 82 1.50 -8.49 -11.26
N ALA A 83 2.65 -7.91 -11.55
CA ALA A 83 2.79 -6.91 -12.61
C ALA A 83 2.65 -7.49 -14.03
N ASP A 84 2.91 -8.79 -14.19
CA ASP A 84 2.70 -9.61 -15.38
C ASP A 84 1.25 -10.08 -15.55
N GLY A 85 0.42 -9.94 -14.51
CA GLY A 85 -0.96 -10.40 -14.49
C GLY A 85 -1.15 -11.78 -13.87
N ASP A 86 -0.08 -12.42 -13.41
CA ASP A 86 -0.14 -13.73 -12.79
C ASP A 86 -0.57 -13.63 -11.32
N LEU A 87 -1.18 -14.70 -10.81
CA LEU A 87 -1.50 -14.82 -9.38
C LEU A 87 -0.20 -15.03 -8.61
N VAL A 88 0.09 -14.11 -7.70
CA VAL A 88 1.29 -14.12 -6.83
C VAL A 88 0.97 -14.79 -5.51
N ASP A 89 -0.18 -14.49 -4.94
CA ASP A 89 -0.57 -14.97 -3.62
C ASP A 89 -2.10 -14.99 -3.48
N PHE A 90 -2.59 -15.86 -2.59
CA PHE A 90 -3.98 -15.86 -2.15
C PHE A 90 -3.99 -15.65 -0.63
N LEU A 91 -4.68 -14.60 -0.19
CA LEU A 91 -4.72 -14.21 1.21
C LEU A 91 -5.97 -14.74 1.90
N TYR A 92 -5.79 -15.42 3.03
CA TYR A 92 -6.83 -15.83 3.96
C TYR A 92 -6.52 -15.20 5.33
N PRO A 93 -6.76 -13.88 5.50
CA PRO A 93 -6.37 -13.14 6.68
C PRO A 93 -6.99 -13.67 7.96
N SER A 94 -6.16 -13.73 9.01
CA SER A 94 -6.61 -14.12 10.35
C SER A 94 -7.01 -12.90 11.17
N GLN A 95 -8.03 -13.05 12.01
CA GLN A 95 -8.38 -12.02 12.99
C GLN A 95 -7.22 -11.78 13.96
N THR A 96 -6.86 -10.51 14.12
CA THR A 96 -5.79 -10.07 15.04
C THR A 96 -6.33 -9.32 16.25
N SER A 97 -7.44 -8.60 16.10
CA SER A 97 -8.06 -7.86 17.19
C SER A 97 -9.52 -7.51 16.86
N ARG A 98 -10.26 -7.10 17.89
CA ARG A 98 -11.62 -6.55 17.79
C ARG A 98 -11.70 -5.27 18.62
N SER A 99 -12.44 -4.28 18.14
CA SER A 99 -12.70 -3.02 18.85
C SER A 99 -14.12 -2.54 18.54
N GLY A 100 -15.02 -2.72 19.51
CA GLY A 100 -16.46 -2.57 19.27
C GLY A 100 -16.93 -3.48 18.14
N ASP A 101 -17.72 -2.91 17.23
CA ASP A 101 -18.26 -3.59 16.05
C ASP A 101 -17.25 -3.75 14.91
N TYR A 102 -15.95 -3.54 15.16
CA TYR A 102 -14.92 -3.69 14.13
C TYR A 102 -13.99 -4.85 14.44
N VAL A 103 -13.82 -5.71 13.44
CA VAL A 103 -12.82 -6.78 13.42
C VAL A 103 -11.65 -6.34 12.54
N TYR A 104 -10.44 -6.61 13.01
CA TYR A 104 -9.21 -6.35 12.27
C TYR A 104 -8.55 -7.66 11.91
N LEU A 105 -8.47 -7.94 10.61
CA LEU A 105 -7.81 -9.14 10.08
C LEU A 105 -6.51 -8.75 9.38
N THR A 106 -5.53 -9.64 9.39
CA THR A 106 -4.27 -9.37 8.70
C THR A 106 -3.72 -10.60 8.02
N ASP A 107 -3.05 -10.36 6.90
CA ASP A 107 -2.21 -11.35 6.22
C ASP A 107 -0.94 -10.68 5.67
N TRP A 108 -0.03 -11.49 5.15
CA TRP A 108 1.23 -11.04 4.56
C TRP A 108 1.34 -11.51 3.12
N ILE A 109 1.57 -10.58 2.22
CA ILE A 109 1.98 -10.87 0.85
C ILE A 109 3.48 -11.15 0.87
N PHE A 110 3.89 -12.31 0.42
CA PHE A 110 5.31 -12.64 0.27
C PHE A 110 5.79 -12.27 -1.13
N ILE A 111 6.95 -11.62 -1.21
CA ILE A 111 7.53 -11.19 -2.48
C ILE A 111 8.97 -11.69 -2.58
N CYS A 112 9.22 -12.48 -3.60
CA CYS A 112 10.44 -13.18 -3.91
C CYS A 112 11.25 -12.41 -4.96
N GLY A 113 12.47 -11.99 -4.60
CA GLY A 113 13.36 -11.23 -5.49
C GLY A 113 13.64 -11.90 -6.82
N GLY A 114 13.80 -13.22 -6.80
CA GLY A 114 14.13 -13.99 -8.00
C GLY A 114 12.95 -14.37 -8.89
N LEU A 115 11.71 -14.19 -8.43
CA LEU A 115 10.50 -14.66 -9.12
C LEU A 115 9.59 -13.49 -9.51
N ASP A 116 9.37 -12.56 -8.58
CA ASP A 116 8.33 -11.55 -8.71
C ASP A 116 8.79 -10.34 -9.52
N GLY A 117 8.08 -10.04 -10.60
CA GLY A 117 8.38 -8.92 -11.48
C GLY A 117 8.26 -7.56 -10.78
N ALA A 118 9.05 -6.57 -11.19
CA ALA A 118 8.75 -5.20 -10.77
C ALA A 118 7.52 -4.68 -11.52
N GLY A 119 6.80 -3.74 -10.92
CA GLY A 119 5.65 -3.09 -11.50
C GLY A 119 4.53 -2.87 -10.49
N ARG A 120 3.31 -2.71 -10.99
CA ARG A 120 2.12 -2.49 -10.17
C ARG A 120 1.49 -3.83 -9.82
N TYR A 121 1.28 -4.05 -8.53
CA TYR A 121 0.60 -5.21 -7.98
C TYR A 121 -0.82 -4.79 -7.61
N THR A 122 -1.76 -5.69 -7.81
CA THR A 122 -3.17 -5.47 -7.53
C THR A 122 -3.62 -6.45 -6.47
N ILE A 123 -4.28 -5.96 -5.42
CA ILE A 123 -4.89 -6.79 -4.38
C ILE A 123 -6.41 -6.63 -4.58
N ARG A 124 -7.08 -7.72 -4.93
CA ARG A 124 -8.53 -7.79 -5.08
C ARG A 124 -9.09 -8.46 -3.84
N THR A 125 -9.59 -7.66 -2.92
CA THR A 125 -10.18 -8.13 -1.67
C THR A 125 -11.65 -8.40 -1.88
N GLU A 126 -12.10 -9.54 -1.39
CA GLU A 126 -13.50 -9.92 -1.29
C GLU A 126 -13.88 -10.00 0.18
N LEU A 127 -15.01 -9.38 0.55
CA LEU A 127 -15.73 -9.65 1.78
C LEU A 127 -17.01 -10.37 1.38
N GLU A 128 -17.14 -11.63 1.74
CA GLU A 128 -18.33 -12.44 1.52
C GLU A 128 -19.03 -12.71 2.85
N TRP A 129 -20.36 -12.62 2.90
CA TRP A 129 -21.15 -13.07 4.05
C TRP A 129 -22.49 -13.64 3.60
N TYR A 130 -23.12 -14.42 4.49
CA TYR A 130 -24.43 -15.02 4.25
C TYR A 130 -25.47 -14.38 5.17
N ASP A 131 -26.65 -14.08 4.65
CA ASP A 131 -27.79 -13.67 5.48
C ASP A 131 -28.53 -14.88 6.08
N ASP A 132 -29.56 -14.62 6.89
CA ASP A 132 -30.34 -15.67 7.57
C ASP A 132 -31.07 -16.61 6.59
N ASP A 133 -31.27 -16.18 5.35
CA ASP A 133 -31.86 -16.96 4.26
C ASP A 133 -30.79 -17.69 3.42
N PHE A 134 -29.52 -17.67 3.85
CA PHE A 134 -28.35 -18.22 3.17
C PHE A 134 -28.05 -17.60 1.80
N ASN A 135 -28.47 -16.36 1.53
CA ASN A 135 -28.00 -15.65 0.34
C ASN A 135 -26.60 -15.10 0.59
N SER A 136 -25.69 -15.36 -0.35
CA SER A 136 -24.35 -14.78 -0.35
C SER A 136 -24.40 -13.31 -0.79
N HIS A 137 -23.66 -12.48 -0.07
CA HIS A 137 -23.43 -11.07 -0.34
C HIS A 137 -21.94 -10.84 -0.44
N VAL A 138 -21.52 -10.12 -1.48
CA VAL A 138 -20.11 -9.89 -1.78
C VAL A 138 -19.81 -8.40 -1.94
N VAL A 139 -18.74 -7.95 -1.29
CA VAL A 139 -18.17 -6.61 -1.48
C VAL A 139 -16.72 -6.74 -1.91
N GLU A 140 -16.41 -6.18 -3.09
CA GLU A 140 -15.05 -6.14 -3.61
C GLU A 140 -14.34 -4.81 -3.32
N ARG A 141 -13.03 -4.87 -3.11
CA ARG A 141 -12.15 -3.72 -3.04
C ARG A 141 -10.85 -3.99 -3.77
N VAL A 142 -10.46 -3.05 -4.63
CA VAL A 142 -9.14 -3.07 -5.26
C VAL A 142 -8.20 -2.11 -4.55
N THR A 143 -7.04 -2.61 -4.13
CA THR A 143 -5.90 -1.79 -3.70
C THR A 143 -4.66 -2.15 -4.50
N THR A 144 -3.67 -1.26 -4.53
CA THR A 144 -2.45 -1.48 -5.31
C THR A 144 -1.22 -1.03 -4.56
N PHE A 145 -0.09 -1.70 -4.83
CA PHE A 145 1.24 -1.25 -4.43
C PHE A 145 2.23 -1.45 -5.58
N TYR A 146 3.44 -0.92 -5.44
CA TYR A 146 4.49 -1.07 -6.44
C TYR A 146 5.65 -1.93 -5.93
N VAL A 147 6.12 -2.85 -6.76
CA VAL A 147 7.44 -3.49 -6.58
C VAL A 147 8.41 -2.81 -7.53
N LYS A 148 9.53 -2.31 -7.01
CA LYS A 148 10.57 -1.66 -7.80
C LYS A 148 11.89 -2.41 -7.65
N ARG A 149 12.69 -2.41 -8.70
CA ARG A 149 14.08 -2.85 -8.64
C ARG A 149 15.01 -1.71 -8.23
N PRO A 150 16.01 -1.98 -7.36
CA PRO A 150 16.97 -0.97 -7.00
C PRO A 150 17.76 -0.51 -8.21
N THR A 151 18.22 0.73 -8.17
CA THR A 151 19.16 1.28 -9.14
C THR A 151 20.34 1.91 -8.40
N SER A 152 21.42 2.17 -9.10
CA SER A 152 22.60 2.85 -8.54
C SER A 152 23.12 3.87 -9.53
N LEU A 153 23.46 5.06 -9.05
CA LEU A 153 23.88 6.19 -9.87
C LEU A 153 25.24 6.71 -9.38
N THR A 154 26.25 6.66 -10.24
CA THR A 154 27.54 7.33 -10.00
C THR A 154 27.57 8.68 -10.70
N TYR A 155 28.32 9.64 -10.17
CA TYR A 155 28.39 10.99 -10.73
C TYR A 155 29.74 11.64 -10.45
N ASN A 156 30.27 12.34 -11.44
CA ASN A 156 31.46 13.17 -11.37
C ASN A 156 31.38 14.30 -12.41
N ALA A 157 31.83 15.50 -12.08
CA ALA A 157 31.89 16.66 -12.95
C ALA A 157 33.35 17.12 -13.10
N THR A 158 33.92 17.04 -14.31
CA THR A 158 35.35 17.30 -14.53
C THR A 158 35.60 18.26 -15.69
N PRO A 159 36.70 19.02 -15.70
CA PRO A 159 37.82 19.02 -14.74
C PRO A 159 37.53 19.81 -13.46
N GLU A 160 38.22 19.49 -12.37
CA GLU A 160 38.22 20.29 -11.15
C GLU A 160 39.66 20.69 -10.76
N PRO A 161 39.93 21.98 -10.50
CA PRO A 161 39.07 23.14 -10.68
C PRO A 161 38.86 23.51 -12.15
N VAL A 162 37.64 23.90 -12.52
CA VAL A 162 37.31 24.36 -13.88
C VAL A 162 37.52 25.87 -14.01
N LYS A 163 38.03 26.32 -15.16
CA LYS A 163 38.12 27.76 -15.45
C LYS A 163 36.71 28.33 -15.65
N ARG A 164 36.46 29.55 -15.16
CA ARG A 164 35.18 30.25 -15.37
C ARG A 164 34.77 30.27 -16.85
N ASN A 165 33.48 30.05 -17.10
CA ASN A 165 32.86 30.00 -18.42
C ASN A 165 33.34 28.87 -19.34
N SER A 166 34.16 27.94 -18.84
CA SER A 166 34.60 26.76 -19.57
C SER A 166 33.61 25.61 -19.42
N ALA A 167 33.70 24.64 -20.33
CA ALA A 167 32.89 23.44 -20.28
C ALA A 167 33.30 22.55 -19.08
N LEU A 168 32.30 22.11 -18.34
CA LEU A 168 32.38 21.10 -17.29
C LEU A 168 31.64 19.86 -17.78
N THR A 169 32.34 18.73 -17.80
CA THR A 169 31.84 17.44 -18.27
C THR A 169 31.19 16.71 -17.11
N HIS A 170 29.87 16.63 -17.12
CA HIS A 170 29.09 15.85 -16.17
C HIS A 170 28.94 14.43 -16.67
N GLY A 171 29.42 13.44 -15.92
CA GLY A 171 29.38 12.05 -16.35
C GLY A 171 29.15 11.07 -15.21
N GLY A 172 28.75 9.86 -15.58
CA GLY A 172 28.48 8.81 -14.63
C GLY A 172 27.89 7.56 -15.27
N VAL A 173 27.46 6.64 -14.42
CA VAL A 173 26.83 5.38 -14.82
C VAL A 173 25.58 5.15 -13.99
N LEU A 174 24.46 4.89 -14.66
CA LEU A 174 23.24 4.39 -14.05
C LEU A 174 23.13 2.89 -14.27
N LYS A 175 23.04 2.12 -13.19
CA LYS A 175 22.80 0.68 -13.24
C LYS A 175 21.47 0.33 -12.60
N ALA A 176 20.91 -0.79 -13.02
CA ALA A 176 19.66 -1.32 -12.52
C ALA A 176 19.81 -2.80 -12.19
N ASP A 177 19.08 -3.23 -11.18
CA ASP A 177 19.08 -4.59 -10.70
C ASP A 177 18.30 -5.54 -11.63
N PRO A 178 18.75 -6.77 -11.86
CA PRO A 178 17.98 -7.74 -12.64
C PRO A 178 16.77 -8.28 -11.87
N VAL A 179 15.95 -9.05 -12.58
CA VAL A 179 15.06 -10.04 -11.94
C VAL A 179 15.86 -11.33 -11.86
N GLY A 180 15.82 -12.02 -10.71
CA GLY A 180 16.66 -13.20 -10.51
C GLY A 180 18.08 -12.86 -10.06
N TYR A 181 18.87 -13.92 -9.91
CA TYR A 181 20.24 -13.78 -9.44
C TYR A 181 21.14 -13.07 -10.45
N GLY A 182 21.85 -12.03 -10.04
CA GLY A 182 22.88 -11.44 -10.89
C GLY A 182 23.30 -10.01 -10.60
N ALA A 183 24.42 -9.61 -11.23
CA ALA A 183 24.96 -8.27 -11.06
C ALA A 183 24.09 -7.21 -11.76
N LYS A 184 24.01 -6.02 -11.14
CA LYS A 184 23.38 -4.83 -11.75
C LYS A 184 23.96 -4.53 -13.13
N TYR A 185 23.08 -4.34 -14.10
CA TYR A 185 23.42 -4.03 -15.48
C TYR A 185 23.25 -2.54 -15.78
N GLY A 186 23.94 -2.05 -16.80
CA GLY A 186 23.83 -0.66 -17.23
C GLY A 186 22.46 -0.34 -17.81
N LEU A 187 21.73 0.60 -17.21
CA LEU A 187 20.39 0.95 -17.65
C LEU A 187 20.48 1.94 -18.83
N LYS A 188 20.28 1.44 -20.06
CA LYS A 188 20.29 2.25 -21.29
C LYS A 188 18.93 2.94 -21.52
N GLY A 189 18.94 4.12 -22.13
CA GLY A 189 17.74 4.86 -22.53
C GLY A 189 17.06 5.64 -21.40
N ALA A 190 17.61 5.64 -20.20
CA ALA A 190 17.09 6.37 -19.06
C ALA A 190 17.54 7.85 -19.11
N VAL A 191 16.65 8.75 -18.70
CA VAL A 191 16.95 10.19 -18.61
C VAL A 191 17.48 10.52 -17.22
N VAL A 192 18.61 11.22 -17.16
CA VAL A 192 19.16 11.81 -15.93
C VAL A 192 19.20 13.33 -16.06
N LYS A 193 18.84 14.03 -14.98
CA LYS A 193 18.67 15.49 -14.94
C LYS A 193 19.74 16.13 -14.06
N PHE A 194 20.37 17.18 -14.55
CA PHE A 194 21.40 17.94 -13.84
C PHE A 194 20.81 19.21 -13.23
N TYR A 195 21.15 19.45 -11.97
CA TYR A 195 20.78 20.66 -11.25
C TYR A 195 22.01 21.25 -10.57
N PHE A 196 22.02 22.56 -10.42
CA PHE A 196 23.11 23.30 -9.79
C PHE A 196 22.59 24.26 -8.73
N LYS A 197 23.29 24.32 -7.60
CA LYS A 197 23.10 25.30 -6.54
C LYS A 197 24.43 26.02 -6.32
N ALA A 198 24.49 27.30 -6.66
CA ALA A 198 25.68 28.12 -6.42
C ALA A 198 26.00 28.22 -4.92
N ASP A 199 27.27 28.42 -4.58
CA ASP A 199 27.68 28.71 -3.20
C ASP A 199 26.89 29.94 -2.67
N GLY A 200 26.31 29.82 -1.47
CA GLY A 200 25.43 30.85 -0.88
C GLY A 200 23.97 30.85 -1.36
N ALA A 201 23.63 30.14 -2.45
CA ALA A 201 22.25 30.01 -2.90
C ALA A 201 21.46 28.96 -2.08
N ARG A 202 20.13 29.15 -1.99
CA ARG A 202 19.23 28.24 -1.25
C ARG A 202 18.62 27.14 -2.12
N THR A 203 18.51 27.36 -3.42
CA THR A 203 17.73 26.49 -4.32
C THR A 203 18.58 25.92 -5.44
N TYR A 204 18.23 24.69 -5.86
CA TYR A 204 18.80 24.05 -7.04
C TYR A 204 18.06 24.51 -8.30
N VAL A 205 18.80 24.82 -9.36
CA VAL A 205 18.26 25.22 -10.67
C VAL A 205 18.58 24.13 -11.70
N TYR A 206 17.58 23.74 -12.50
CA TYR A 206 17.76 22.79 -13.60
C TYR A 206 18.72 23.35 -14.66
N LYS A 207 19.68 22.53 -15.11
CA LYS A 207 20.70 22.90 -16.09
C LYS A 207 20.67 22.03 -17.35
N GLY A 208 19.81 21.02 -17.38
CA GLY A 208 19.55 20.14 -18.53
C GLY A 208 19.62 18.67 -18.16
N GLN A 209 19.68 17.80 -19.17
CA GLN A 209 19.58 16.35 -19.00
C GLN A 209 20.40 15.58 -20.02
N ALA A 210 20.71 14.32 -19.72
CA ALA A 210 21.32 13.36 -20.64
C ALA A 210 20.52 12.06 -20.65
N THR A 211 20.64 11.31 -21.75
CA THR A 211 20.12 9.95 -21.87
C THR A 211 21.26 8.97 -21.72
N THR A 212 21.07 7.91 -20.93
CA THR A 212 22.07 6.87 -20.74
C THR A 212 22.24 6.03 -22.00
N GLY A 213 23.49 5.78 -22.38
CA GLY A 213 23.87 4.94 -23.50
C GLY A 213 24.22 3.51 -23.08
N THR A 214 25.06 2.86 -23.88
CA THR A 214 25.55 1.51 -23.61
C THR A 214 26.24 1.42 -22.25
N GLY A 215 25.93 0.35 -21.49
CA GLY A 215 26.45 0.16 -20.15
C GLY A 215 25.93 1.17 -19.12
N GLY A 216 24.87 1.91 -19.43
CA GLY A 216 24.27 2.90 -18.52
C GLY A 216 25.06 4.20 -18.38
N ARG A 217 26.10 4.38 -19.20
CA ARG A 217 26.95 5.58 -19.20
C ARG A 217 26.17 6.79 -19.68
N TYR A 218 26.36 7.94 -19.05
CA TYR A 218 25.86 9.22 -19.54
C TYR A 218 26.95 10.28 -19.46
N SER A 219 26.87 11.28 -20.32
CA SER A 219 27.76 12.44 -20.31
C SER A 219 27.05 13.68 -20.85
N ARG A 220 27.36 14.86 -20.29
CA ARG A 220 26.90 16.15 -20.80
C ARG A 220 27.85 17.28 -20.43
N ASN A 221 28.14 18.14 -21.39
CA ASN A 221 28.92 19.35 -21.14
C ASN A 221 27.99 20.51 -20.75
N ILE A 222 28.27 21.16 -19.64
CA ILE A 222 27.57 22.36 -19.18
C ILE A 222 28.63 23.40 -18.78
N LYS A 223 28.43 24.68 -19.13
CA LYS A 223 29.39 25.72 -18.74
C LYS A 223 29.32 25.98 -17.24
N ALA A 224 30.47 26.03 -16.58
CA ALA A 224 30.58 26.39 -15.17
C ALA A 224 30.84 27.89 -15.01
N THR A 225 29.91 28.61 -14.37
CA THR A 225 30.02 30.07 -14.15
C THR A 225 30.35 30.43 -12.71
N HIS A 226 29.97 29.58 -11.74
CA HIS A 226 30.19 29.76 -10.31
C HIS A 226 30.57 28.44 -9.64
N SER A 227 31.30 28.52 -8.53
CA SER A 227 31.46 27.41 -7.59
C SER A 227 30.13 27.05 -6.93
N GLY A 228 29.95 25.77 -6.62
CA GLY A 228 28.72 25.30 -5.98
C GLY A 228 28.55 23.79 -6.01
N LEU A 229 27.36 23.36 -5.61
CA LEU A 229 26.99 21.95 -5.54
C LEU A 229 26.11 21.58 -6.73
N TRP A 230 26.56 20.58 -7.48
CA TRP A 230 25.77 19.93 -8.51
C TRP A 230 25.08 18.70 -7.97
N LYS A 231 23.94 18.36 -8.57
CA LYS A 231 23.33 17.04 -8.43
C LYS A 231 22.86 16.52 -9.78
N VAL A 232 22.94 15.20 -9.92
CA VAL A 232 22.27 14.45 -10.98
C VAL A 232 21.14 13.64 -10.37
N VAL A 233 20.00 13.61 -11.04
CA VAL A 233 18.79 12.93 -10.58
C VAL A 233 18.32 11.96 -11.67
N TYR A 234 18.11 10.71 -11.28
CA TYR A 234 17.29 9.76 -12.02
C TYR A 234 15.97 9.61 -11.27
N ASP A 235 14.86 10.01 -11.89
CA ASP A 235 13.55 10.05 -11.23
C ASP A 235 12.95 8.65 -10.98
N GLY A 236 13.55 7.59 -11.53
CA GLY A 236 12.96 6.26 -11.50
C GLY A 236 11.67 6.19 -12.31
N ASN A 237 10.90 5.12 -12.08
CA ASN A 237 9.55 4.94 -12.62
C ASN A 237 8.78 3.92 -11.75
N SER A 238 7.69 3.34 -12.26
CA SER A 238 6.93 2.28 -11.60
C SER A 238 7.73 1.00 -11.37
N PHE A 239 8.82 0.79 -12.10
CA PHE A 239 9.66 -0.42 -12.05
C PHE A 239 11.01 -0.20 -11.39
N ARG A 240 11.48 1.06 -11.30
CA ARG A 240 12.86 1.39 -10.93
C ARG A 240 12.88 2.44 -9.83
N GLN A 241 13.69 2.18 -8.81
CA GLN A 241 13.90 3.12 -7.72
C GLN A 241 14.57 4.42 -8.23
N PRO A 242 14.15 5.61 -7.78
CA PRO A 242 14.83 6.87 -8.07
C PRO A 242 16.22 6.92 -7.42
N GLN A 243 17.14 7.71 -7.98
CA GLN A 243 18.48 7.95 -7.44
C GLN A 243 18.89 9.42 -7.57
N THR A 244 19.74 9.86 -6.66
CA THR A 244 20.37 11.18 -6.73
C THR A 244 21.82 11.09 -6.27
N ALA A 245 22.72 11.72 -7.02
CA ALA A 245 24.14 11.82 -6.66
C ALA A 245 24.60 13.28 -6.77
N TYR A 246 25.64 13.64 -6.02
CA TYR A 246 26.10 15.02 -5.85
C TYR A 246 27.58 15.15 -6.19
N ASP A 247 27.98 16.34 -6.62
CA ASP A 247 29.39 16.68 -6.81
C ASP A 247 29.65 18.18 -6.62
N ALA A 248 30.73 18.52 -5.92
CA ALA A 248 31.01 19.88 -5.48
C ALA A 248 32.13 20.50 -6.34
N VAL A 249 31.76 21.49 -7.16
CA VAL A 249 32.65 22.03 -8.18
C VAL A 249 33.23 23.38 -7.74
N LYS A 250 34.55 23.53 -7.92
CA LYS A 250 35.25 24.81 -7.77
C LYS A 250 35.60 25.43 -9.12
N VAL A 251 35.20 26.70 -9.28
CA VAL A 251 35.51 27.53 -10.43
C VAL A 251 36.64 28.49 -10.08
N ARG A 252 37.67 28.56 -10.94
CA ARG A 252 38.77 29.51 -10.87
C ARG A 252 38.68 30.59 -11.94
#